data_AF-A0A257LAI9-F1
#
_entry.id   AF-A0A257LAI9-F1
#
_cell.length_a   1.000
_cell.length_b   1.000
_cell.length_c   1.000
_cell.angle_alpha   90.00
_cell.angle_beta   90.00
_cell.angle_gamma   90.00
#
_symmetry.space_group_name_H-M   'P 1'
#
loop_
_entity.id
_entity.type
_entity.pdbx_description
1 polymer ?
#
loop_
_entity_poly.entity_id
_entity_poly.type
_entity_poly.pdbx_seq_one_letter_code
_entity_poly.pdbx_strand_id
1 'polypeptide(L)'
;ELERHKAQLAGYRNNPQVSQAALEEVILRIDTAFQALNQQPGKAGQSLAGHEWLTSVRSRISIPGGTCEFDLPAYYAWQQRDPARRRADLMTWVATLEPLAKALQVLLQLVRDAGSPHKVVSQAGHFQQNLGQGRTYQLLRLRIDDSDGLVPEITAHRLLVSVRMMTPDAEGRLRPAPVDAPFELTLCA
;
A
#
# COMPACT_ATOMS: atom_id res chain seq x y z
N GLU A 1 9.66 -6.50 -10.76
CA GLU A 1 8.41 -5.74 -10.94
C GLU A 1 8.56 -4.40 -11.64
N LEU A 2 9.37 -3.45 -11.14
CA LEU A 2 9.63 -2.18 -11.84
C LEU A 2 10.13 -2.40 -13.28
N GLU A 3 11.10 -3.30 -13.49
CA GLU A 3 11.57 -3.65 -14.83
C GLU A 3 10.49 -4.30 -15.71
N ARG A 4 9.59 -5.11 -15.11
CA ARG A 4 8.46 -5.72 -15.82
C ARG A 4 7.53 -4.64 -16.38
N HIS A 5 7.16 -3.67 -15.54
CA HIS A 5 6.34 -2.52 -15.96
C HIS A 5 7.08 -1.64 -16.98
N LYS A 6 8.37 -1.41 -16.82
CA LYS A 6 9.18 -0.68 -17.80
C LYS A 6 9.15 -1.36 -19.17
N ALA A 7 9.40 -2.67 -19.22
CA ALA A 7 9.39 -3.44 -20.46
C ALA A 7 8.02 -3.41 -21.15
N GLN A 8 6.94 -3.54 -20.37
CA GLN A 8 5.58 -3.41 -20.87
C GLN A 8 5.31 -2.02 -21.46
N LEU A 9 5.70 -0.95 -20.76
CA LEU A 9 5.48 0.43 -21.22
C LEU A 9 6.32 0.77 -22.45
N ALA A 10 7.56 0.29 -22.52
CA ALA A 10 8.43 0.49 -23.68
C ALA A 10 7.83 -0.07 -24.98
N GLY A 11 6.98 -1.11 -24.88
CA GLY A 11 6.24 -1.65 -26.03
C GLY A 11 5.22 -0.69 -26.66
N TYR A 12 4.82 0.37 -25.96
CA TYR A 12 3.92 1.41 -26.49
C TYR A 12 4.64 2.54 -27.21
N ARG A 13 5.98 2.52 -27.28
CA ARG A 13 6.73 3.48 -28.08
C ARG A 13 6.27 3.42 -29.54
N ASN A 14 6.17 4.60 -30.16
CA ASN A 14 5.68 4.76 -31.54
C ASN A 14 4.20 4.40 -31.76
N ASN A 15 3.43 4.13 -30.70
CA ASN A 15 1.98 4.03 -30.83
C ASN A 15 1.38 5.44 -31.01
N PRO A 16 0.70 5.73 -32.15
CA PRO A 16 0.15 7.05 -32.44
C PRO A 16 -1.00 7.45 -31.50
N GLN A 17 -1.60 6.51 -30.78
CA GLN A 17 -2.68 6.75 -29.81
C GLN A 17 -2.17 7.08 -28.40
N VAL A 18 -0.85 7.08 -28.18
CA VAL A 18 -0.23 7.28 -26.87
C VAL A 18 0.59 8.57 -26.86
N SER A 19 0.41 9.38 -25.83
CA SER A 19 1.27 10.55 -25.58
C SER A 19 2.71 10.09 -25.28
N GLN A 20 3.61 10.30 -26.23
CA GLN A 20 5.02 9.91 -26.09
C GLN A 20 5.71 10.66 -24.96
N ALA A 21 5.36 11.93 -24.73
CA ALA A 21 5.93 12.71 -23.63
C ALA A 21 5.57 12.13 -22.26
N ALA A 22 4.29 11.78 -22.05
CA ALA A 22 3.84 11.16 -20.79
C ALA A 22 4.44 9.77 -20.61
N LEU A 23 4.58 8.99 -21.69
CA LEU A 23 5.20 7.67 -21.65
C LEU A 23 6.66 7.74 -21.20
N GLU A 24 7.46 8.62 -21.79
CA GLU A 24 8.88 8.78 -21.43
C GLU A 24 9.04 9.33 -20.00
N GLU A 25 8.15 10.21 -19.52
CA GLU A 25 8.16 10.66 -18.13
C GLU A 25 7.97 9.50 -17.15
N VAL A 26 7.01 8.61 -17.42
CA VAL A 26 6.75 7.45 -16.56
C VAL A 26 7.92 6.47 -16.61
N ILE A 27 8.48 6.20 -17.79
CA ILE A 27 9.67 5.33 -17.93
C ILE A 27 10.85 5.90 -17.15
N LEU A 28 11.11 7.21 -17.24
CA LEU A 28 12.18 7.89 -16.51
C LEU A 28 11.98 7.79 -14.99
N ARG A 29 10.75 7.95 -14.50
CA ARG A 29 10.40 7.79 -13.07
C ARG A 29 10.68 6.37 -12.59
N ILE A 30 10.34 5.36 -13.39
CA ILE A 30 10.64 3.95 -13.08
C ILE A 30 12.15 3.74 -13.01
N ASP A 31 12.90 4.23 -13.99
CA ASP A 31 14.36 4.08 -14.04
C ASP A 31 15.06 4.76 -12.87
N THR A 32 14.65 5.99 -12.55
CA THR A 32 15.21 6.73 -11.40
C THR A 32 14.96 5.98 -10.10
N ALA A 33 13.74 5.49 -9.89
CA ALA A 33 13.40 4.73 -8.69
C ALA A 33 14.14 3.39 -8.61
N PHE A 34 14.28 2.69 -9.74
CA PHE A 34 15.01 1.43 -9.84
C PHE A 34 16.51 1.61 -9.55
N GLN A 35 17.14 2.62 -10.14
CA GLN A 35 18.56 2.94 -9.89
C GLN A 35 18.79 3.33 -8.42
N ALA A 36 17.95 4.21 -7.86
CA ALA A 36 18.07 4.63 -6.47
C ALA A 36 17.93 3.44 -5.50
N LEU A 37 17.07 2.47 -5.82
CA LEU A 37 16.90 1.25 -5.02
C LEU A 37 18.11 0.32 -5.13
N ASN A 38 18.65 0.09 -6.33
CA ASN A 38 19.83 -0.78 -6.54
C ASN A 38 21.12 -0.18 -5.97
N GLN A 39 21.20 1.14 -5.86
CA GLN A 39 22.32 1.82 -5.21
C GLN A 39 22.27 1.72 -3.68
N GLN A 40 21.17 1.23 -3.08
CA GLN A 40 21.11 1.04 -1.64
C GLN A 40 22.05 -0.09 -1.20
N PRO A 41 22.97 0.17 -0.26
CA PRO A 41 23.84 -0.86 0.26
C PRO A 41 23.06 -1.82 1.16
N GLY A 42 23.19 -3.12 0.87
CA GLY A 42 22.62 -4.17 1.71
C GLY A 42 21.09 -4.25 1.66
N LYS A 43 20.48 -4.73 2.74
CA LYS A 43 19.03 -4.91 2.82
C LYS A 43 18.34 -3.62 3.25
N ALA A 44 17.10 -3.42 2.80
CA ALA A 44 16.27 -2.31 3.27
C ALA A 44 16.19 -2.28 4.80
N GLY A 45 16.45 -1.12 5.40
CA GLY A 45 16.44 -0.93 6.85
C GLY A 45 17.62 -1.56 7.60
N GLN A 46 18.64 -2.10 6.91
CA GLN A 46 19.81 -2.68 7.57
C GLN A 46 20.58 -1.66 8.41
N SER A 47 20.71 -0.42 7.94
CA SER A 47 21.33 0.68 8.70
C SER A 47 20.58 0.98 10.00
N LEU A 48 19.25 0.95 9.97
CA LEU A 48 18.40 1.14 11.15
C LEU A 48 18.49 -0.04 12.11
N ALA A 49 18.53 -1.27 11.57
CA ALA A 49 18.69 -2.49 12.37
C ALA A 49 20.07 -2.60 13.04
N GLY A 50 21.11 -2.00 12.44
CA GLY A 50 22.45 -1.89 13.02
C GLY A 50 22.59 -0.76 14.04
N HIS A 51 21.61 0.13 14.14
CA HIS A 51 21.64 1.25 15.08
C HIS A 51 21.32 0.75 16.50
N GLU A 52 22.32 0.77 17.38
CA GLU A 52 22.22 0.21 18.74
C GLU A 52 21.06 0.81 19.54
N TRP A 53 20.96 2.15 19.55
CA TRP A 53 19.86 2.84 20.24
C TRP A 53 18.47 2.50 19.69
N LEU A 54 18.28 2.43 18.35
CA LEU A 54 16.99 2.01 17.79
C LEU A 54 16.67 0.55 18.13
N THR A 55 17.70 -0.30 18.17
CA THR A 55 17.57 -1.71 18.55
C THR A 55 17.17 -1.87 20.02
N SER A 56 17.71 -1.06 20.93
CA SER A 56 17.33 -1.09 22.34
C SER A 56 15.89 -0.64 22.57
N VAL A 57 15.40 0.36 21.83
CA VAL A 57 13.98 0.75 21.85
C VAL A 57 13.11 -0.38 21.31
N ARG A 58 13.48 -0.96 20.16
CA ARG A 58 12.73 -2.04 19.50
C ARG A 58 12.58 -3.29 20.38
N SER A 59 13.57 -3.64 21.19
CA SER A 59 13.51 -4.85 22.04
C SER A 59 12.52 -4.72 23.20
N ARG A 60 12.12 -3.50 23.56
CA ARG A 60 11.22 -3.22 24.68
C ARG A 60 9.83 -2.73 24.25
N ILE A 61 9.68 -2.14 23.06
CA ILE A 61 8.40 -1.55 22.61
C ILE A 61 7.25 -2.57 22.46
N SER A 62 7.57 -3.85 22.31
CA SER A 62 6.57 -4.93 22.28
C SER A 62 6.09 -5.37 23.67
N ILE A 63 6.77 -4.94 24.74
CA ILE A 63 6.42 -5.26 26.13
C ILE A 63 5.45 -4.19 26.62
N PRO A 64 4.24 -4.55 27.12
CA PRO A 64 3.35 -3.58 27.75
C PRO A 64 4.08 -2.83 28.88
N GLY A 65 4.16 -1.51 28.77
CA GLY A 65 4.89 -0.66 29.73
C GLY A 65 6.41 -0.62 29.55
N GLY A 66 7.00 -1.38 28.62
CA GLY A 66 8.46 -1.48 28.45
C GLY A 66 9.14 -0.22 27.88
N THR A 67 8.37 0.80 27.49
CA THR A 67 8.89 2.11 27.07
C THR A 67 8.83 3.17 28.16
N CYS A 68 8.67 2.78 29.41
CA CYS A 68 8.75 3.68 30.55
C CYS A 68 10.18 4.26 30.71
N GLU A 69 10.29 5.36 31.45
CA GLU A 69 11.55 6.08 31.64
C GLU A 69 12.61 5.30 32.41
N PHE A 70 12.21 4.36 33.28
CA PHE A 70 13.15 3.54 34.04
C PHE A 70 13.69 2.34 33.24
N ASP A 71 12.91 1.77 32.31
CA ASP A 71 13.35 0.66 31.46
C ASP A 71 14.15 1.15 30.25
N LEU A 72 13.84 2.34 29.73
CA LEU A 72 14.54 2.98 28.60
C LEU A 72 14.95 4.44 28.93
N PRO A 73 15.89 4.66 29.86
CA PRO A 73 16.30 6.01 30.26
C PRO A 73 16.90 6.82 29.11
N ALA A 74 17.62 6.17 28.18
CA ALA A 74 18.17 6.83 27.00
C ALA A 74 17.09 7.25 25.99
N TYR A 75 15.99 6.51 25.90
CA TYR A 75 14.84 6.89 25.07
C TYR A 75 14.10 8.07 25.69
N TYR A 76 13.87 8.03 27.01
CA TYR A 76 13.27 9.15 27.74
C TYR A 76 14.12 10.43 27.60
N ALA A 77 15.43 10.34 27.83
CA ALA A 77 16.34 11.47 27.64
C ALA A 77 16.31 12.03 26.21
N TRP A 78 16.16 11.17 25.18
CA TRP A 78 15.98 11.62 23.80
C TRP A 78 14.67 12.38 23.61
N GLN A 79 13.57 11.96 24.23
CA GLN A 79 12.28 12.66 24.17
C GLN A 79 12.34 14.08 24.77
N GLN A 80 13.19 14.28 25.78
CA GLN A 80 13.40 15.59 26.42
C GLN A 80 14.25 16.56 25.57
N ARG A 81 14.80 16.12 24.42
CA ARG A 81 15.50 17.02 23.51
C ARG A 81 14.53 17.97 22.81
N ASP A 82 15.08 19.13 22.43
CA ASP A 82 14.36 20.11 21.61
C ASP A 82 13.70 19.45 20.39
N PRO A 83 12.43 19.82 20.06
CA PRO A 83 11.70 19.23 18.94
C PRO A 83 12.45 19.27 17.60
N ALA A 84 13.24 20.32 17.32
CA ALA A 84 14.00 20.41 16.08
C ALA A 84 15.09 19.34 16.00
N ARG A 85 15.75 19.04 17.13
CA ARG A 85 16.76 17.98 17.20
C ARG A 85 16.16 16.59 17.02
N ARG A 86 15.01 16.33 17.67
CA ARG A 86 14.28 15.07 17.48
C ARG A 86 13.82 14.89 16.03
N ARG A 87 13.33 15.95 15.39
CA ARG A 87 12.97 15.93 13.97
C ARG A 87 14.17 15.64 13.08
N ALA A 88 15.34 16.22 13.35
CA ALA A 88 16.56 15.95 12.57
C ALA A 88 16.99 14.49 12.66
N ASP A 89 16.97 13.90 13.87
CA ASP A 89 17.25 12.48 14.08
C ASP A 89 16.25 11.61 13.27
N LEU A 90 14.95 11.88 13.37
CA LEU A 90 13.90 11.16 12.64
C LEU A 90 14.05 11.27 11.12
N MET A 91 14.32 12.47 10.59
CA MET A 91 14.52 12.67 9.16
C MET A 91 15.73 11.91 8.65
N THR A 92 16.81 11.84 9.44
CA THR A 92 18.00 11.04 9.12
C THR A 92 17.66 9.56 9.00
N TRP A 93 16.87 9.02 9.94
CA TRP A 93 16.46 7.61 9.89
C TRP A 93 15.50 7.32 8.74
N VAL A 94 14.51 8.19 8.51
CA VAL A 94 13.52 8.03 7.42
C VAL A 94 14.19 8.12 6.05
N ALA A 95 15.18 8.99 5.87
CA ALA A 95 15.91 9.15 4.60
C ALA A 95 16.54 7.83 4.12
N THR A 96 16.92 6.92 5.03
CA THR A 96 17.46 5.60 4.66
C THR A 96 16.44 4.69 3.96
N LEU A 97 15.14 4.97 4.08
CA LEU A 97 14.06 4.21 3.47
C LEU A 97 13.41 4.93 2.29
N GLU A 98 13.82 6.18 2.02
CA GLU A 98 13.23 7.02 0.97
C GLU A 98 13.31 6.39 -0.44
N PRO A 99 14.42 5.75 -0.86
CA PRO A 99 14.49 5.09 -2.17
C PRO A 99 13.48 3.95 -2.32
N LEU A 100 13.30 3.15 -1.26
CA LEU A 100 12.29 2.09 -1.22
C LEU A 100 10.87 2.69 -1.28
N ALA A 101 10.61 3.74 -0.52
CA ALA A 101 9.32 4.42 -0.52
C ALA A 101 8.96 4.98 -1.91
N LYS A 102 9.92 5.62 -2.60
CA LYS A 102 9.75 6.11 -3.98
C LYS A 102 9.47 4.98 -4.97
N ALA A 103 10.23 3.88 -4.88
CA ALA A 103 10.01 2.70 -5.72
C ALA A 103 8.62 2.09 -5.52
N LEU A 104 8.18 1.94 -4.26
CA LEU A 104 6.85 1.46 -3.93
C LEU A 104 5.75 2.40 -4.41
N GLN A 105 5.94 3.72 -4.28
CA GLN A 105 4.97 4.71 -4.74
C GLN A 105 4.77 4.62 -6.25
N VAL A 106 5.85 4.56 -7.03
CA VAL A 106 5.78 4.39 -8.49
C VAL A 106 5.09 3.07 -8.84
N LEU A 107 5.48 1.97 -8.21
CA LEU A 107 4.90 0.65 -8.50
C LEU A 107 3.41 0.60 -8.18
N LEU A 108 3.01 1.04 -6.99
CA LEU A 108 1.61 1.03 -6.58
C LEU A 108 0.75 1.96 -7.43
N GLN A 109 1.31 3.07 -7.92
CA GLN A 109 0.62 3.94 -8.87
C GLN A 109 0.36 3.20 -10.18
N LEU A 110 1.38 2.58 -10.77
CA LEU A 110 1.26 1.81 -12.03
C LEU A 110 0.25 0.67 -11.92
N VAL A 111 0.26 -0.08 -10.81
CA VAL A 111 -0.70 -1.16 -10.57
C VAL A 111 -2.12 -0.58 -10.48
N ARG A 112 -2.32 0.53 -9.75
CA ARG A 112 -3.65 1.15 -9.60
C ARG A 112 -4.18 1.70 -10.92
N ASP A 113 -3.32 2.25 -11.77
CA ASP A 113 -3.68 2.84 -13.07
C ASP A 113 -3.97 1.77 -14.13
N ALA A 114 -3.44 0.55 -13.97
CA ALA A 114 -3.71 -0.57 -14.87
C ALA A 114 -5.16 -1.12 -14.77
N GLY A 115 -5.90 -0.74 -13.74
CA GLY A 115 -7.28 -1.16 -13.52
C GLY A 115 -8.30 -0.09 -13.89
N SER A 116 -9.37 -0.47 -14.58
CA SER A 116 -10.51 0.41 -14.83
C SER A 116 -11.65 0.10 -13.85
N PRO A 117 -12.30 1.12 -13.25
CA PRO A 117 -13.45 0.90 -12.37
C PRO A 117 -14.69 0.47 -13.18
N HIS A 118 -15.43 -0.50 -12.64
CA HIS A 118 -16.70 -0.96 -13.20
C HIS A 118 -17.78 -0.88 -12.13
N LYS A 119 -18.93 -0.31 -12.47
CA LYS A 119 -20.09 -0.28 -11.58
C LYS A 119 -20.76 -1.66 -11.56
N VAL A 120 -20.97 -2.17 -10.37
CA VAL A 120 -21.65 -3.45 -10.11
C VAL A 120 -22.65 -3.26 -8.98
N VAL A 121 -23.54 -4.23 -8.80
CA VAL A 121 -24.53 -4.23 -7.73
C VAL A 121 -24.43 -5.57 -7.02
N SER A 122 -24.27 -5.57 -5.70
CA SER A 122 -24.47 -6.79 -4.92
C SER A 122 -25.96 -7.10 -4.83
N GLN A 123 -26.35 -8.35 -5.04
CA GLN A 123 -27.73 -8.80 -4.89
C GLN A 123 -27.93 -9.38 -3.51
N ALA A 124 -28.90 -8.88 -2.76
CA ALA A 124 -29.16 -9.28 -1.37
C ALA A 124 -27.87 -9.31 -0.52
N GLY A 125 -27.03 -8.29 -0.68
CA GLY A 125 -25.75 -8.15 0.02
C GLY A 125 -24.62 -9.03 -0.48
N HIS A 126 -24.78 -9.76 -1.60
CA HIS A 126 -23.76 -10.67 -2.12
C HIS A 126 -23.37 -10.30 -3.55
N PHE A 127 -22.07 -10.27 -3.83
CA PHE A 127 -21.52 -10.16 -5.17
C PHE A 127 -20.41 -11.19 -5.36
N GLN A 128 -20.38 -11.85 -6.51
CA GLN A 128 -19.36 -12.82 -6.85
C GLN A 128 -18.98 -12.70 -8.33
N GLN A 129 -17.68 -12.70 -8.59
CA GLN A 129 -17.12 -12.62 -9.94
C GLN A 129 -15.98 -13.62 -10.11
N ASN A 130 -16.10 -14.48 -11.13
CA ASN A 130 -15.01 -15.35 -11.53
C ASN A 130 -13.90 -14.52 -12.21
N LEU A 131 -12.65 -14.78 -11.82
CA LEU A 131 -11.47 -14.21 -12.46
C LEU A 131 -11.02 -15.16 -13.58
N GLY A 132 -10.89 -14.62 -14.79
CA GLY A 132 -10.52 -15.39 -15.97
C GLY A 132 -9.14 -16.05 -15.85
N GLN A 133 -8.98 -17.23 -16.44
CA GLN A 133 -7.69 -17.91 -16.51
C GLN A 133 -6.73 -17.14 -17.41
N GLY A 134 -5.47 -16.99 -16.99
CA GLY A 134 -4.42 -16.33 -17.78
C GLY A 134 -4.15 -14.86 -17.45
N ARG A 135 -4.97 -14.23 -16.60
CA ARG A 135 -4.70 -12.88 -16.07
C ARG A 135 -4.46 -12.94 -14.56
N THR A 136 -3.29 -12.45 -14.13
CA THR A 136 -2.97 -12.31 -12.71
C THR A 136 -3.38 -10.93 -12.26
N TYR A 137 -4.23 -10.85 -11.23
CA TYR A 137 -4.60 -9.61 -10.59
C TYR A 137 -3.78 -9.43 -9.31
N GLN A 138 -3.24 -8.24 -9.10
CA GLN A 138 -2.37 -7.90 -7.97
C GLN A 138 -3.10 -7.07 -6.90
N LEU A 139 -4.15 -6.34 -7.31
CA LEU A 139 -4.90 -5.48 -6.41
C LEU A 139 -6.38 -5.45 -6.81
N LEU A 140 -7.25 -5.50 -5.81
CA LEU A 140 -8.68 -5.21 -5.93
C LEU A 140 -8.95 -3.90 -5.20
N ARG A 141 -9.71 -3.00 -5.83
CA ARG A 141 -10.21 -1.78 -5.20
C ARG A 141 -11.72 -1.79 -5.27
N LEU A 142 -12.35 -1.48 -4.14
CA LEU A 142 -13.79 -1.33 -4.03
C LEU A 142 -14.08 0.09 -3.54
N ARG A 143 -15.01 0.76 -4.20
CA ARG A 143 -15.54 2.07 -3.78
C ARG A 143 -17.05 1.95 -3.63
N ILE A 144 -17.54 2.24 -2.43
CA ILE A 144 -18.95 2.19 -2.05
C ILE A 144 -19.31 3.54 -1.41
N ASP A 145 -20.59 3.91 -1.46
CA ASP A 145 -21.08 5.08 -0.74
C ASP A 145 -21.10 4.81 0.77
N ASP A 146 -20.75 5.81 1.56
CA ASP A 146 -20.77 5.73 3.03
C ASP A 146 -22.18 5.99 3.59
N SER A 147 -23.10 6.53 2.78
CA SER A 147 -24.47 6.89 3.17
C SER A 147 -25.26 5.74 3.80
N ASP A 148 -24.98 4.51 3.36
CA ASP A 148 -25.78 3.34 3.71
C ASP A 148 -25.21 2.58 4.93
N GLY A 149 -24.08 3.05 5.49
CA GLY A 149 -23.43 2.42 6.65
C GLY A 149 -22.99 0.98 6.38
N LEU A 150 -22.75 0.63 5.12
CA LEU A 150 -22.37 -0.71 4.69
C LEU A 150 -20.86 -0.92 4.82
N VAL A 151 -20.48 -2.07 5.36
CA VAL A 151 -19.10 -2.53 5.50
C VAL A 151 -18.88 -3.71 4.56
N PRO A 152 -18.08 -3.58 3.49
CA PRO A 152 -17.82 -4.66 2.56
C PRO A 152 -16.79 -5.64 3.12
N GLU A 153 -17.18 -6.90 3.29
CA GLU A 153 -16.27 -8.02 3.56
C GLU A 153 -15.86 -8.66 2.23
N ILE A 154 -14.55 -8.65 1.94
CA ILE A 154 -14.01 -9.09 0.65
C ILE A 154 -13.20 -10.36 0.83
N THR A 155 -13.55 -11.41 0.08
CA THR A 155 -12.73 -12.61 -0.08
C THR A 155 -12.28 -12.69 -1.54
N ALA A 156 -10.98 -12.75 -1.78
CA ALA A 156 -10.43 -12.86 -3.12
C ALA A 156 -9.35 -13.94 -3.19
N HIS A 157 -9.41 -14.78 -4.21
CA HIS A 157 -8.35 -15.71 -4.58
C HIS A 157 -8.17 -15.72 -6.09
N ARG A 158 -7.20 -16.50 -6.59
CA ARG A 158 -6.79 -16.51 -8.01
C ARG A 158 -7.95 -16.69 -9.03
N LEU A 159 -9.06 -17.31 -8.64
CA LEU A 159 -10.17 -17.64 -9.56
C LEU A 159 -11.46 -16.88 -9.24
N LEU A 160 -11.55 -16.21 -8.10
CA LEU A 160 -12.81 -15.67 -7.62
C LEU A 160 -12.61 -14.46 -6.73
N VAL A 161 -13.51 -13.50 -6.89
CA VAL A 161 -13.77 -12.42 -5.95
C VAL A 161 -15.18 -12.58 -5.42
N SER A 162 -15.34 -12.50 -4.11
CA SER A 162 -16.61 -12.47 -3.40
C SER A 162 -16.64 -11.26 -2.48
N VAL A 163 -17.74 -10.51 -2.53
CA VAL A 163 -18.00 -9.35 -1.66
C VAL A 163 -19.31 -9.59 -0.95
N ARG A 164 -19.31 -9.43 0.38
CA ARG A 164 -20.49 -9.48 1.23
C ARG A 164 -20.70 -8.13 1.91
N MET A 165 -21.90 -7.59 1.80
CA MET A 165 -22.27 -6.35 2.47
C MET A 165 -22.70 -6.66 3.89
N MET A 166 -22.08 -5.96 4.84
CA MET A 166 -22.35 -6.09 6.26
C MET A 166 -22.83 -4.76 6.83
N THR A 167 -23.54 -4.78 7.95
CA THR A 167 -23.90 -3.58 8.70
C THR A 167 -23.68 -3.85 10.19
N PRO A 168 -23.20 -2.87 10.98
CA PRO A 168 -23.06 -3.05 12.42
C PRO A 168 -24.44 -3.14 13.11
N ASP A 169 -24.60 -4.11 14.01
CA ASP A 169 -25.74 -4.15 14.93
C ASP A 169 -25.61 -3.14 16.09
N ALA A 170 -26.59 -3.09 16.99
CA ALA A 170 -26.60 -2.17 18.13
C ALA A 170 -25.41 -2.36 19.09
N GLU A 171 -24.79 -3.54 19.08
CA GLU A 171 -23.58 -3.85 19.86
C GLU A 171 -22.29 -3.67 19.04
N GLY A 172 -22.38 -3.18 17.81
CA GLY A 172 -21.26 -2.92 16.90
C GLY A 172 -20.75 -4.17 16.17
N ARG A 173 -21.44 -5.31 16.23
CA ARG A 173 -21.04 -6.53 15.51
C ARG A 173 -21.53 -6.50 14.08
N LEU A 174 -20.67 -6.88 13.13
CA LEU A 174 -21.03 -6.93 11.73
C LEU A 174 -22.00 -8.10 11.45
N ARG A 175 -23.16 -7.78 10.86
CA ARG A 175 -24.18 -8.74 10.40
C ARG A 175 -24.38 -8.59 8.89
N PRO A 176 -24.71 -9.68 8.17
CA PRO A 176 -25.04 -9.59 6.75
C PRO A 176 -26.21 -8.63 6.52
N ALA A 177 -26.04 -7.71 5.57
CA ALA A 177 -27.06 -6.77 5.16
C ALA A 177 -27.66 -7.24 3.82
N PRO A 178 -28.88 -7.82 3.81
CA PRO A 178 -29.50 -8.38 2.61
C PRO A 178 -30.11 -7.28 1.73
N VAL A 179 -29.29 -6.29 1.36
CA VAL A 179 -29.69 -5.13 0.57
C VAL A 179 -28.97 -5.14 -0.76
N ASP A 180 -29.64 -4.65 -1.79
CA ASP A 180 -29.00 -4.40 -3.07
C ASP A 180 -28.18 -3.11 -2.95
N ALA A 181 -26.88 -3.20 -3.19
CA ALA A 181 -25.95 -2.09 -2.99
C ALA A 181 -25.09 -1.87 -4.23
N PRO A 182 -25.16 -0.70 -4.88
CA PRO A 182 -24.26 -0.36 -5.98
C PRO A 182 -22.88 0.00 -5.44
N PHE A 183 -21.83 -0.49 -6.11
CA PHE A 183 -20.45 -0.11 -5.82
C PHE A 183 -19.59 -0.18 -7.08
N GLU A 184 -18.43 0.44 -7.04
CA GLU A 184 -17.42 0.34 -8.09
C GLU A 184 -16.34 -0.66 -7.70
N LEU A 185 -16.04 -1.57 -8.62
CA LEU A 185 -14.98 -2.56 -8.49
C LEU A 185 -13.90 -2.31 -9.56
N THR A 186 -12.65 -2.25 -9.12
CA THR A 186 -11.48 -2.16 -9.99
C THR A 186 -10.58 -3.36 -9.74
N LEU A 187 -10.27 -4.12 -10.79
CA LEU A 187 -9.30 -5.21 -10.77
C LEU A 187 -8.02 -4.77 -11.48
N CYS A 188 -6.93 -4.66 -10.74
CA CYS A 188 -5.62 -4.19 -11.20
C CYS A 188 -4.72 -5.39 -11.50
N ALA A 189 -4.20 -5.49 -12.73
CA ALA A 189 -3.35 -6.59 -13.21
C ALA A 189 -1.93 -6.09 -13.54
#